data_AF-A0A061DBC3-F1
#
_entry.id   AF-A0A061DBC3-F1
#
_cell.length_a   1.000
_cell.length_b   1.000
_cell.length_c   1.000
_cell.angle_alpha   90.00
_cell.angle_beta   90.00
_cell.angle_gamma   90.00
#
_symmetry.space_group_name_H-M   'P 1'
#
loop_
_entity.id
_entity.type
_entity.pdbx_description
1 polymer ?
#
loop_
_entity_poly.entity_id
_entity_poly.type
_entity_poly.pdbx_seq_one_letter_code
_entity_poly.pdbx_strand_id
1 'polypeptide(L)'
;MAKKIGEVIAEIRALAQKNKFKEIVKILSDLAHKYEKSPKKLIAVLTMRIYYNIQLNANQSIVSDLNLIKSPYSDKWKYESYPDVNGDRKGSMCPFSLYLMYSFYPYLVGSTYTALDRLHTLWQYLEKELNEGSQPRDLTVSRIIRVRLLVADVLLGEKRYLDAVEVLMQLQQSYAKQDHATNAMLAVLYSQIGDTANAQKHIEIAMELAPPQAEIYRGMYCAVSGDFEGAYSIYNACSTSGVDMEESLLVSACENMLINNAAVSLFYLNRTAASKTTIDSCRHVCKNSRLFKGIMLNAAMLKGLAVDVDTKYAEDDID
;
A
#
# COMPACT_ATOMS: atom_id res chain seq x y z
N MET A 1 -8.05 -25.81 25.76
CA MET A 1 -9.09 -24.76 25.80
C MET A 1 -8.85 -23.86 24.60
N ALA A 2 -9.81 -23.67 23.69
CA ALA A 2 -9.59 -22.87 22.48
C ALA A 2 -9.41 -21.40 22.85
N LYS A 3 -8.30 -20.76 22.44
CA LYS A 3 -8.08 -19.32 22.65
C LYS A 3 -9.26 -18.51 22.09
N LYS A 4 -9.66 -17.44 22.80
CA LYS A 4 -10.67 -16.51 22.30
C LYS A 4 -10.12 -15.76 21.09
N ILE A 5 -10.97 -15.34 20.15
CA ILE A 5 -10.51 -14.68 18.91
C ILE A 5 -9.73 -13.38 19.19
N GLY A 6 -10.11 -12.63 20.22
CA GLY A 6 -9.39 -11.43 20.65
C GLY A 6 -7.96 -11.71 21.10
N GLU A 7 -7.72 -12.82 21.79
CA GLU A 7 -6.37 -13.25 22.20
C GLU A 7 -5.51 -13.60 20.99
N VAL A 8 -6.09 -14.26 19.99
CA VAL A 8 -5.39 -14.61 18.75
C VAL A 8 -5.02 -13.36 17.96
N ILE A 9 -5.90 -12.35 17.91
CA ILE A 9 -5.61 -11.07 17.25
C ILE A 9 -4.48 -10.33 17.97
N ALA A 10 -4.50 -10.29 19.31
CA ALA A 10 -3.44 -9.68 20.11
C ALA A 10 -2.10 -10.39 19.90
N GLU A 11 -2.10 -11.72 19.83
CA GLU A 11 -0.92 -12.53 19.53
C GLU A 11 -0.36 -12.23 18.13
N ILE A 12 -1.23 -12.16 17.11
CA ILE A 12 -0.82 -11.78 15.74
C ILE A 12 -0.18 -10.38 15.73
N ARG A 13 -0.76 -9.40 16.44
CA ARG A 13 -0.20 -8.04 16.54
C ARG A 13 1.18 -8.04 17.20
N ALA A 14 1.32 -8.74 18.34
CA ALA A 14 2.60 -8.82 19.05
C ALA A 14 3.68 -9.53 18.22
N LEU A 15 3.32 -10.57 17.47
CA LEU A 15 4.22 -11.25 16.55
C LEU A 15 4.59 -10.37 15.35
N ALA A 16 3.65 -9.57 14.84
CA ALA A 16 3.89 -8.64 13.74
C ALA A 16 4.91 -7.58 14.13
N GLN A 17 4.78 -7.00 15.33
CA GLN A 17 5.77 -6.06 15.89
C GLN A 17 7.17 -6.69 16.00
N LYS A 18 7.24 -7.98 16.33
CA LYS A 18 8.51 -8.74 16.44
C LYS A 18 8.98 -9.34 15.11
N ASN A 19 8.32 -9.03 13.99
CA ASN A 19 8.62 -9.57 12.65
C ASN A 19 8.61 -11.11 12.57
N LYS A 20 7.79 -11.76 13.40
CA LYS A 20 7.67 -13.22 13.44
C LYS A 20 6.63 -13.72 12.43
N PHE A 21 6.75 -13.32 11.17
CA PHE A 21 5.74 -13.57 10.13
C PHE A 21 5.47 -15.07 9.89
N LYS A 22 6.49 -15.94 10.04
CA LYS A 22 6.31 -17.39 9.91
C LYS A 22 5.36 -17.96 10.98
N GLU A 23 5.45 -17.45 12.22
CA GLU A 23 4.58 -17.86 13.33
C GLU A 23 3.15 -17.38 13.09
N ILE A 24 3.00 -16.14 12.58
CA ILE A 24 1.69 -15.60 12.18
C ILE A 24 1.04 -16.46 11.10
N VAL A 25 1.77 -16.83 10.05
CA VAL A 25 1.24 -17.67 8.96
C VAL A 25 0.80 -19.04 9.47
N LYS A 26 1.48 -19.61 10.47
CA LYS A 26 1.05 -20.86 11.12
C LYS A 26 -0.31 -20.69 11.81
N ILE A 27 -0.46 -19.66 12.64
CA ILE A 27 -1.72 -19.33 13.32
C ILE A 27 -2.85 -19.13 12.31
N LEU A 28 -2.60 -18.35 11.25
CA LEU A 28 -3.58 -18.07 10.20
C LEU A 28 -3.98 -19.33 9.44
N SER A 29 -3.07 -20.31 9.29
CA SER A 29 -3.39 -21.57 8.62
C SER A 29 -4.31 -22.46 9.43
N ASP A 30 -4.13 -22.50 10.76
CA ASP A 30 -5.04 -23.21 11.66
C ASP A 30 -6.43 -22.54 11.67
N LEU A 31 -6.46 -21.20 11.68
CA LEU A 31 -7.72 -20.45 11.59
C LEU A 31 -8.44 -20.65 10.25
N ALA A 32 -7.71 -20.75 9.13
CA ALA A 32 -8.31 -20.98 7.82
C ALA A 32 -9.08 -22.31 7.78
N HIS A 33 -8.50 -23.39 8.33
CA HIS A 33 -9.18 -24.68 8.46
C HIS A 33 -10.40 -24.58 9.38
N LYS A 34 -10.26 -23.90 10.53
CA LYS A 34 -11.37 -23.70 11.48
C LYS A 34 -12.55 -22.95 10.86
N TYR A 35 -12.29 -22.01 9.96
CA TYR A 35 -13.31 -21.15 9.37
C TYR A 35 -13.75 -21.56 7.97
N GLU A 36 -13.41 -22.76 7.50
CA GLU A 36 -13.78 -23.25 6.17
C GLU A 36 -15.29 -23.13 5.88
N LYS A 37 -16.14 -23.35 6.88
CA LYS A 37 -17.61 -23.23 6.79
C LYS A 37 -18.15 -21.83 7.08
N SER A 38 -17.29 -20.83 7.29
CA SER A 38 -17.67 -19.45 7.60
C SER A 38 -17.03 -18.48 6.60
N PRO A 39 -17.66 -18.24 5.44
CA PRO A 39 -17.07 -17.49 4.32
C PRO A 39 -16.48 -16.13 4.70
N LYS A 40 -17.21 -15.34 5.51
CA LYS A 40 -16.75 -14.04 6.01
C LYS A 40 -15.47 -14.13 6.83
N LYS A 41 -15.37 -15.11 7.72
CA LYS A 41 -14.18 -15.30 8.57
C LYS A 41 -13.03 -15.90 7.76
N LEU A 42 -13.33 -16.83 6.87
CA LEU A 42 -12.35 -17.44 5.97
C LEU A 42 -11.68 -16.39 5.09
N ILE A 43 -12.45 -15.53 4.41
CA ILE A 43 -11.88 -14.55 3.48
C ILE A 43 -11.00 -13.53 4.21
N ALA A 44 -11.36 -13.13 5.44
CA ALA A 44 -10.54 -12.27 6.27
C ALA A 44 -9.19 -12.92 6.64
N VAL A 45 -9.23 -14.19 7.07
CA VAL A 45 -8.01 -14.95 7.42
C VAL A 45 -7.12 -15.19 6.20
N LEU A 46 -7.70 -15.56 5.05
CA LEU A 46 -6.96 -15.73 3.80
C LEU A 46 -6.31 -14.42 3.35
N THR A 47 -7.02 -13.29 3.50
CA THR A 47 -6.47 -11.96 3.18
C THR A 47 -5.22 -11.67 4.03
N MET A 48 -5.29 -11.87 5.34
CA MET A 48 -4.13 -11.71 6.22
C MET A 48 -2.99 -12.68 5.85
N ARG A 49 -3.32 -13.93 5.53
CA ARG A 49 -2.33 -14.95 5.20
C ARG A 49 -1.61 -14.62 3.90
N ILE A 50 -2.32 -14.15 2.88
CA ILE A 50 -1.73 -13.63 1.64
C ILE A 50 -0.78 -12.48 1.95
N TYR A 51 -1.21 -11.49 2.76
CA TYR A 51 -0.37 -10.36 3.14
C TYR A 51 0.96 -10.80 3.78
N TYR A 52 0.93 -11.67 4.80
CA TYR A 52 2.16 -12.12 5.44
C TYR A 52 3.00 -13.05 4.56
N ASN A 53 2.38 -13.84 3.69
CA ASN A 53 3.11 -14.64 2.72
C ASN A 53 3.80 -13.78 1.65
N ILE A 54 3.24 -12.61 1.29
CA ILE A 54 3.91 -11.61 0.45
C ILE A 54 5.19 -11.12 1.15
N GLN A 55 5.12 -10.80 2.45
CA GLN A 55 6.30 -10.39 3.23
C GLN A 55 7.37 -11.48 3.31
N LEU A 56 6.95 -12.75 3.32
CA LEU A 56 7.85 -13.91 3.33
C LEU A 56 8.33 -14.35 1.94
N ASN A 57 7.86 -13.72 0.86
CA ASN A 57 8.07 -14.16 -0.52
C ASN A 57 7.66 -15.64 -0.76
N ALA A 58 6.62 -16.09 -0.06
CA ALA A 58 6.12 -17.46 -0.13
C ALA A 58 5.14 -17.63 -1.30
N ASN A 59 5.64 -17.50 -2.54
CA ASN A 59 4.82 -17.42 -3.76
C ASN A 59 3.86 -18.61 -3.94
N GLN A 60 4.30 -19.84 -3.64
CA GLN A 60 3.43 -21.01 -3.74
C GLN A 60 2.22 -20.92 -2.79
N SER A 61 2.42 -20.43 -1.57
CA SER A 61 1.34 -20.24 -0.59
C SER A 61 0.39 -19.13 -1.01
N ILE A 62 0.92 -18.03 -1.57
CA ILE A 62 0.08 -16.93 -2.09
C ILE A 62 -0.80 -17.43 -3.24
N VAL A 63 -0.20 -18.11 -4.22
CA VAL A 63 -0.94 -18.65 -5.37
C VAL A 63 -1.98 -19.68 -4.93
N SER A 64 -1.67 -20.53 -3.95
CA SER A 64 -2.64 -21.47 -3.37
C SER A 64 -3.87 -20.75 -2.79
N ASP A 65 -3.66 -19.69 -2.02
CA ASP A 65 -4.75 -18.91 -1.41
C ASP A 65 -5.55 -18.15 -2.49
N LEU A 66 -4.88 -17.55 -3.46
CA LEU A 66 -5.54 -16.87 -4.58
C LEU A 66 -6.34 -17.86 -5.44
N ASN A 67 -5.87 -19.09 -5.63
CA ASN A 67 -6.61 -20.14 -6.33
C ASN A 67 -7.84 -20.62 -5.57
N LEU A 68 -7.75 -20.71 -4.24
CA LEU A 68 -8.91 -20.99 -3.38
C LEU A 68 -9.96 -19.86 -3.50
N ILE A 69 -9.50 -18.61 -3.51
CA ILE A 69 -10.36 -17.44 -3.69
C ILE A 69 -10.94 -17.37 -5.11
N LYS A 70 -10.16 -17.77 -6.12
CA LYS A 70 -10.39 -17.62 -7.57
C LYS A 70 -10.49 -16.16 -8.02
N SER A 71 -11.50 -15.45 -7.51
CA SER A 71 -11.75 -14.04 -7.80
C SER A 71 -12.48 -13.39 -6.62
N PRO A 72 -12.06 -12.21 -6.15
CA PRO A 72 -12.80 -11.47 -5.12
C PRO A 72 -14.15 -10.94 -5.61
N TYR A 73 -14.38 -10.89 -6.93
CA TYR A 73 -15.65 -10.48 -7.54
C TYR A 73 -16.70 -11.60 -7.62
N SER A 74 -16.33 -12.83 -7.24
CA SER A 74 -17.24 -13.98 -7.35
C SER A 74 -18.43 -13.85 -6.38
N ASP A 75 -19.61 -14.29 -6.83
CA ASP A 75 -20.83 -14.29 -6.02
C ASP A 75 -20.66 -15.06 -4.70
N LYS A 76 -19.77 -16.06 -4.64
CA LYS A 76 -19.49 -16.80 -3.38
C LYS A 76 -18.96 -15.92 -2.25
N TRP A 77 -18.52 -14.69 -2.54
CA TRP A 77 -18.04 -13.71 -1.57
C TRP A 77 -19.00 -12.55 -1.37
N LYS A 78 -20.24 -12.64 -1.87
CA LYS A 78 -21.31 -11.66 -1.62
C LYS A 78 -22.12 -12.07 -0.39
N TYR A 79 -22.55 -11.09 0.40
CA TYR A 79 -23.40 -11.34 1.58
C TYR A 79 -24.71 -12.04 1.19
N GLU A 80 -25.26 -11.66 0.04
CA GLU A 80 -26.49 -12.14 -0.58
C GLU A 80 -26.46 -13.63 -0.91
N SER A 81 -25.27 -14.23 -1.04
CA SER A 81 -25.13 -15.67 -1.30
C SER A 81 -25.33 -16.53 -0.05
N TYR A 82 -25.47 -15.91 1.13
CA TYR A 82 -25.70 -16.59 2.40
C TYR A 82 -26.76 -15.85 3.23
N PRO A 83 -28.03 -15.80 2.75
CA PRO A 83 -29.10 -15.04 3.40
C PRO A 83 -29.39 -15.52 4.82
N ASP A 84 -29.27 -16.83 5.07
CA ASP A 84 -29.51 -17.45 6.38
C ASP A 84 -28.60 -16.91 7.50
N VAL A 85 -27.43 -16.38 7.15
CA VAL A 85 -26.40 -15.90 8.10
C VAL A 85 -26.28 -14.39 8.09
N ASN A 86 -26.55 -13.73 6.96
CA ASN A 86 -26.28 -12.30 6.77
C ASN A 86 -27.54 -11.43 6.65
N GLY A 87 -28.73 -12.03 6.66
CA GLY A 87 -30.00 -11.31 6.50
C GLY A 87 -30.02 -10.47 5.22
N ASP A 88 -30.44 -9.21 5.34
CA ASP A 88 -30.58 -8.28 4.22
C ASP A 88 -29.28 -7.54 3.85
N ARG A 89 -28.13 -7.94 4.41
CA ARG A 89 -26.84 -7.29 4.11
C ARG A 89 -26.46 -7.53 2.64
N LYS A 90 -26.06 -6.46 1.96
CA LYS A 90 -25.67 -6.48 0.55
C LYS A 90 -24.18 -6.16 0.35
N GLY A 91 -23.64 -6.57 -0.79
CA GLY A 91 -22.27 -6.26 -1.21
C GLY A 91 -21.26 -7.35 -0.87
N SER A 92 -19.97 -6.99 -0.96
CA SER A 92 -18.87 -7.95 -0.83
C SER A 92 -18.44 -8.17 0.61
N MET A 93 -18.15 -9.43 0.96
CA MET A 93 -17.41 -9.82 2.17
C MET A 93 -15.89 -9.60 2.03
N CYS A 94 -15.40 -9.43 0.80
CA CYS A 94 -13.97 -9.27 0.56
C CYS A 94 -13.53 -7.88 1.02
N PRO A 95 -12.49 -7.78 1.88
CA PRO A 95 -11.91 -6.49 2.24
C PRO A 95 -11.21 -5.87 1.03
N PHE A 96 -11.17 -4.54 0.95
CA PHE A 96 -10.54 -3.82 -0.16
C PHE A 96 -9.05 -4.19 -0.34
N SER A 97 -8.33 -4.49 0.74
CA SER A 97 -6.95 -4.97 0.68
C SER A 97 -6.77 -6.26 -0.11
N LEU A 98 -7.76 -7.16 -0.11
CA LEU A 98 -7.73 -8.36 -0.93
C LEU A 98 -7.83 -8.01 -2.41
N TYR A 99 -8.69 -7.07 -2.80
CA TYR A 99 -8.79 -6.62 -4.18
C TYR A 99 -7.47 -6.02 -4.68
N LEU A 100 -6.82 -5.20 -3.84
CA LEU A 100 -5.50 -4.64 -4.16
C LEU A 100 -4.45 -5.74 -4.34
N MET A 101 -4.33 -6.68 -3.38
CA MET A 101 -3.36 -7.76 -3.47
C MET A 101 -3.64 -8.69 -4.66
N TYR A 102 -4.90 -9.05 -4.91
CA TYR A 102 -5.32 -9.86 -6.06
C TYR A 102 -4.95 -9.19 -7.38
N SER A 103 -5.10 -7.87 -7.47
CA SER A 103 -4.85 -7.09 -8.68
C SER A 103 -3.37 -6.82 -8.91
N PHE A 104 -2.62 -6.52 -7.85
CA PHE A 104 -1.22 -6.11 -7.94
C PHE A 104 -0.23 -7.28 -7.88
N TYR A 105 -0.56 -8.39 -7.20
CA TYR A 105 0.34 -9.54 -7.05
C TYR A 105 0.90 -10.09 -8.38
N PRO A 106 0.14 -10.16 -9.50
CA PRO A 106 0.71 -10.59 -10.78
C PRO A 106 1.94 -9.78 -11.20
N TYR A 107 1.97 -8.47 -10.95
CA TYR A 107 3.13 -7.63 -11.25
C TYR A 107 4.35 -8.02 -10.42
N LEU A 108 4.14 -8.38 -9.15
CA LEU A 108 5.22 -8.83 -8.25
C LEU A 108 5.91 -10.11 -8.72
N VAL A 109 5.18 -10.96 -9.47
CA VAL A 109 5.71 -12.20 -10.06
C VAL A 109 6.07 -12.05 -11.55
N GLY A 110 6.12 -10.81 -12.06
CA GLY A 110 6.55 -10.51 -13.44
C GLY A 110 5.46 -10.58 -14.51
N SER A 111 4.20 -10.71 -14.11
CA SER A 111 3.04 -10.77 -15.01
C SER A 111 2.36 -9.40 -15.10
N THR A 112 3.03 -8.44 -15.73
CA THR A 112 2.60 -7.03 -15.83
C THR A 112 1.22 -6.84 -16.46
N TYR A 113 0.95 -7.44 -17.61
CA TYR A 113 -0.34 -7.25 -18.30
C TYR A 113 -1.54 -7.73 -17.47
N THR A 114 -1.39 -8.89 -16.82
CA THR A 114 -2.42 -9.41 -15.89
C THR A 114 -2.66 -8.46 -14.71
N ALA A 115 -1.62 -7.79 -14.21
CA ALA A 115 -1.79 -6.81 -13.15
C ALA A 115 -2.56 -5.57 -13.62
N LEU A 116 -2.18 -5.02 -14.78
CA LEU A 116 -2.87 -3.87 -15.37
C LEU A 116 -4.34 -4.19 -15.67
N ASP A 117 -4.64 -5.35 -16.22
CA ASP A 117 -6.01 -5.80 -16.50
C ASP A 117 -6.86 -5.89 -15.23
N ARG A 118 -6.31 -6.50 -14.16
CA ARG A 118 -7.01 -6.59 -12.87
C ARG A 118 -7.16 -5.25 -12.17
N LEU A 119 -6.14 -4.39 -12.20
CA LEU A 119 -6.22 -3.04 -11.65
C LEU A 119 -7.26 -2.19 -12.40
N HIS A 120 -7.34 -2.33 -13.73
CA HIS A 120 -8.36 -1.66 -14.54
C HIS A 120 -9.76 -2.17 -14.19
N THR A 121 -9.93 -3.48 -14.05
CA THR A 121 -11.19 -4.10 -13.59
C THR A 121 -11.60 -3.57 -12.21
N LEU A 122 -10.65 -3.44 -11.28
CA LEU A 122 -10.92 -2.88 -9.95
C LEU A 122 -11.30 -1.41 -10.01
N TRP A 123 -10.66 -0.62 -10.85
CA TRP A 123 -11.03 0.77 -11.05
C TRP A 123 -12.47 0.91 -11.58
N GLN A 124 -12.83 0.16 -12.64
CA GLN A 124 -14.19 0.14 -13.18
C GLN A 124 -15.23 -0.28 -12.14
N TYR A 125 -14.90 -1.28 -11.31
CA TYR A 125 -15.75 -1.71 -10.20
C TYR A 125 -16.01 -0.55 -9.21
N LEU A 126 -14.97 0.19 -8.82
CA LEU A 126 -15.10 1.32 -7.90
C LEU A 126 -15.83 2.52 -8.52
N GLU A 127 -15.63 2.79 -9.81
CA GLU A 127 -16.38 3.84 -10.51
C GLU A 127 -17.88 3.52 -10.56
N LYS A 128 -18.22 2.25 -10.76
CA LYS A 128 -19.60 1.80 -10.67
C LYS A 128 -20.17 2.00 -9.27
N GLU A 129 -19.44 1.60 -8.21
CA GLU A 129 -19.86 1.84 -6.82
C GLU A 129 -20.06 3.34 -6.52
N LEU A 130 -19.17 4.18 -7.05
CA LEU A 130 -19.25 5.63 -6.90
C LEU A 130 -20.50 6.21 -7.59
N ASN A 131 -20.81 5.76 -8.81
CA ASN A 131 -21.96 6.22 -9.57
C ASN A 131 -23.30 5.73 -9.00
N GLU A 132 -23.31 4.52 -8.43
CA GLU A 132 -24.48 3.94 -7.76
C GLU A 132 -24.69 4.50 -6.35
N GLY A 133 -23.69 5.17 -5.77
CA GLY A 133 -23.74 5.68 -4.40
C GLY A 133 -23.80 4.57 -3.35
N SER A 134 -23.23 3.40 -3.65
CA SER A 134 -23.31 2.21 -2.78
C SER A 134 -22.41 2.30 -1.54
N GLN A 135 -21.47 3.24 -1.55
CA GLN A 135 -20.50 3.51 -0.49
C GLN A 135 -20.32 5.03 -0.33
N PRO A 136 -19.81 5.51 0.82
CA PRO A 136 -19.45 6.91 0.98
C PRO A 136 -18.53 7.38 -0.16
N ARG A 137 -18.89 8.49 -0.80
CA ARG A 137 -18.16 9.03 -1.95
C ARG A 137 -16.67 9.19 -1.65
N ASP A 138 -16.33 9.78 -0.51
CA ASP A 138 -14.92 10.07 -0.17
C ASP A 138 -14.09 8.81 0.04
N LEU A 139 -14.69 7.78 0.63
CA LEU A 139 -14.06 6.46 0.77
C LEU A 139 -13.80 5.84 -0.60
N THR A 140 -14.78 5.89 -1.50
CA THR A 140 -14.67 5.30 -2.84
C THR A 140 -13.65 6.04 -3.70
N VAL A 141 -13.66 7.38 -3.66
CA VAL A 141 -12.65 8.22 -4.33
C VAL A 141 -11.25 7.93 -3.77
N SER A 142 -11.09 7.80 -2.45
CA SER A 142 -9.82 7.40 -1.83
C SER A 142 -9.33 6.03 -2.36
N ARG A 143 -10.22 5.05 -2.49
CA ARG A 143 -9.90 3.74 -3.09
C ARG A 143 -9.49 3.86 -4.56
N ILE A 144 -10.19 4.67 -5.35
CA ILE A 144 -9.85 4.90 -6.76
C ILE A 144 -8.46 5.52 -6.89
N ILE A 145 -8.15 6.54 -6.08
CA ILE A 145 -6.82 7.16 -6.04
C ILE A 145 -5.74 6.10 -5.78
N ARG A 146 -5.93 5.23 -4.77
CA ARG A 146 -4.99 4.12 -4.47
C ARG A 146 -4.78 3.20 -5.68
N VAL A 147 -5.84 2.81 -6.37
CA VAL A 147 -5.74 1.92 -7.55
C VAL A 147 -5.00 2.61 -8.69
N ARG A 148 -5.31 3.88 -8.97
CA ARG A 148 -4.66 4.64 -10.05
C ARG A 148 -3.18 4.92 -9.75
N LEU A 149 -2.81 5.11 -8.48
CA LEU A 149 -1.42 5.17 -8.05
C LEU A 149 -0.67 3.85 -8.29
N LEU A 150 -1.31 2.70 -8.06
CA LEU A 150 -0.71 1.40 -8.39
C LEU A 150 -0.58 1.18 -9.90
N VAL A 151 -1.55 1.62 -10.71
CA VAL A 151 -1.42 1.60 -12.17
C VAL A 151 -0.21 2.43 -12.61
N ALA A 152 -0.06 3.64 -12.07
CA ALA A 152 1.09 4.50 -12.36
C ALA A 152 2.42 3.86 -11.93
N ASP A 153 2.46 3.15 -10.79
CA ASP A 153 3.66 2.40 -10.35
C ASP A 153 4.05 1.27 -11.32
N VAL A 154 3.06 0.50 -11.78
CA VAL A 154 3.31 -0.55 -12.78
C VAL A 154 3.88 0.07 -14.07
N LEU A 155 3.26 1.15 -14.56
CA LEU A 155 3.72 1.87 -15.76
C LEU A 155 5.12 2.48 -15.57
N LEU A 156 5.41 3.05 -14.40
CA LEU A 156 6.74 3.54 -14.02
C LEU A 156 7.79 2.42 -14.11
N GLY A 157 7.46 1.23 -13.61
CA GLY A 157 8.33 0.05 -13.67
C GLY A 157 8.63 -0.43 -15.09
N GLU A 158 7.65 -0.32 -15.98
CA GLU A 158 7.78 -0.60 -17.41
C GLU A 158 8.36 0.59 -18.21
N LYS A 159 8.79 1.66 -17.53
CA LYS A 159 9.32 2.89 -18.14
C LYS A 159 8.33 3.60 -19.07
N ARG A 160 7.04 3.37 -18.90
CA ARG A 160 5.94 4.02 -19.63
C ARG A 160 5.54 5.32 -18.92
N TYR A 161 6.48 6.25 -18.81
CA TYR A 161 6.34 7.45 -17.98
C TYR A 161 5.19 8.36 -18.42
N LEU A 162 5.04 8.58 -19.73
CA LEU A 162 3.99 9.45 -20.28
C LEU A 162 2.59 8.87 -20.01
N ASP A 163 2.42 7.56 -20.18
CA ASP A 163 1.16 6.89 -19.87
C ASP A 163 0.81 7.00 -18.37
N ALA A 164 1.82 6.90 -17.49
CA ALA A 164 1.64 7.06 -16.05
C ALA A 164 1.25 8.50 -15.67
N VAL A 165 1.86 9.51 -16.32
CA VAL A 165 1.49 10.92 -16.14
C VAL A 165 0.06 11.16 -16.59
N GLU A 166 -0.34 10.64 -17.76
CA GLU A 166 -1.71 10.77 -18.27
C GLU A 166 -2.72 10.18 -17.28
N VAL A 167 -2.44 8.97 -16.76
CA VAL A 167 -3.30 8.28 -15.78
C VAL A 167 -3.55 9.14 -14.54
N LEU A 168 -2.53 9.81 -14.02
CA LEU A 168 -2.62 10.62 -12.79
C LEU A 168 -3.20 12.02 -13.04
N MET A 169 -2.90 12.63 -14.18
CA MET A 169 -3.49 13.91 -14.59
C MET A 169 -5.01 13.76 -14.80
N GLN A 170 -5.45 12.67 -15.46
CA GLN A 170 -6.87 12.34 -15.58
C GLN A 170 -7.52 12.14 -14.21
N LEU A 171 -6.85 11.43 -13.29
CA LEU A 171 -7.36 11.21 -11.93
C LEU A 171 -7.64 12.55 -11.22
N GLN A 172 -6.71 13.52 -11.30
CA GLN A 172 -6.90 14.84 -10.69
C GLN A 172 -8.08 15.60 -11.31
N GLN A 173 -8.25 15.51 -12.63
CA GLN A 173 -9.37 16.15 -13.35
C GLN A 173 -10.72 15.52 -12.99
N SER A 174 -10.81 14.20 -12.93
CA SER A 174 -12.08 13.48 -12.76
C SER A 174 -12.70 13.62 -11.38
N TYR A 175 -11.89 13.72 -10.32
CA TYR A 175 -12.43 13.73 -8.94
C TYR A 175 -12.26 15.06 -8.21
N ALA A 176 -11.67 16.08 -8.88
CA ALA A 176 -11.41 17.42 -8.35
C ALA A 176 -10.75 17.44 -6.95
N LYS A 177 -10.11 16.33 -6.57
CA LYS A 177 -9.44 16.14 -5.30
C LYS A 177 -7.95 16.05 -5.59
N GLN A 178 -7.22 17.11 -5.24
CA GLN A 178 -5.78 17.02 -5.21
C GLN A 178 -5.38 16.21 -3.98
N ASP A 179 -4.57 15.19 -4.21
CA ASP A 179 -4.02 14.33 -3.18
C ASP A 179 -2.50 14.46 -3.20
N HIS A 180 -1.89 14.52 -2.02
CA HIS A 180 -0.46 14.73 -1.89
C HIS A 180 0.34 13.57 -2.51
N ALA A 181 -0.15 12.32 -2.41
CA ALA A 181 0.56 11.16 -2.94
C ALA A 181 0.52 11.12 -4.48
N THR A 182 -0.58 11.55 -5.08
CA THR A 182 -0.71 11.76 -6.52
C THR A 182 0.30 12.78 -7.05
N ASN A 183 0.43 13.92 -6.36
CA ASN A 183 1.40 14.94 -6.73
C ASN A 183 2.85 14.47 -6.51
N ALA A 184 3.15 13.77 -5.42
CA ALA A 184 4.47 13.17 -5.19
C ALA A 184 4.83 12.16 -6.30
N MET A 185 3.89 11.32 -6.74
CA MET A 185 4.11 10.38 -7.84
C MET A 185 4.31 11.09 -9.18
N LEU A 186 3.52 12.13 -9.48
CA LEU A 186 3.73 12.96 -10.67
C LEU A 186 5.13 13.59 -10.66
N ALA A 187 5.60 14.06 -9.50
CA ALA A 187 6.94 14.60 -9.38
C ALA A 187 8.04 13.57 -9.66
N VAL A 188 7.89 12.32 -9.18
CA VAL A 188 8.80 11.22 -9.54
C VAL A 188 8.81 11.02 -11.05
N LEU A 189 7.64 10.95 -11.69
CA LEU A 189 7.50 10.71 -13.13
C LEU A 189 8.11 11.83 -13.96
N TYR A 190 7.82 13.10 -13.65
CA TYR A 190 8.40 14.26 -14.32
C TYR A 190 9.93 14.30 -14.17
N SER A 191 10.44 13.95 -12.98
CA SER A 191 11.88 13.81 -12.77
C SER A 191 12.50 12.72 -13.64
N GLN A 192 11.83 11.57 -13.85
CA GLN A 192 12.35 10.49 -14.71
C GLN A 192 12.46 10.90 -16.20
N ILE A 193 11.62 11.82 -16.66
CA ILE A 193 11.67 12.34 -18.04
C ILE A 193 12.53 13.60 -18.17
N GLY A 194 13.18 14.05 -17.09
CA GLY A 194 14.05 15.22 -17.07
C GLY A 194 13.32 16.57 -16.92
N ASP A 195 12.00 16.57 -16.68
CA ASP A 195 11.22 17.77 -16.46
C ASP A 195 11.25 18.16 -14.98
N THR A 196 12.38 18.75 -14.57
CA THR A 196 12.59 19.15 -13.18
C THR A 196 11.65 20.27 -12.74
N ALA A 197 11.21 21.13 -13.66
CA ALA A 197 10.31 22.25 -13.36
C ALA A 197 8.92 21.76 -12.94
N ASN A 198 8.31 20.84 -13.72
CA ASN A 198 7.03 20.25 -13.32
C ASN A 198 7.20 19.35 -12.09
N ALA A 199 8.33 18.65 -11.95
CA ALA A 199 8.59 17.87 -10.75
C ALA A 199 8.60 18.73 -9.48
N GLN A 200 9.34 19.84 -9.48
CA GLN A 200 9.38 20.79 -8.36
C GLN A 200 8.00 21.35 -8.02
N LYS A 201 7.25 21.80 -9.03
CA LYS A 201 5.89 22.32 -8.85
C LYS A 201 4.97 21.30 -8.16
N HIS A 202 5.01 20.04 -8.57
CA HIS A 202 4.19 19.01 -7.94
C HIS A 202 4.66 18.65 -6.52
N ILE A 203 5.96 18.78 -6.21
CA ILE A 203 6.47 18.61 -4.84
C ILE A 203 5.95 19.73 -3.93
N GLU A 204 5.96 20.98 -4.40
CA GLU A 204 5.43 22.13 -3.65
C GLU A 204 3.94 21.92 -3.31
N ILE A 205 3.14 21.50 -4.29
CA ILE A 205 1.72 21.17 -4.06
C ILE A 205 1.58 20.03 -3.03
N ALA A 206 2.43 18.99 -3.10
CA ALA A 206 2.40 17.90 -2.12
C ALA A 206 2.75 18.36 -0.70
N MET A 207 3.67 19.34 -0.55
CA MET A 207 4.00 19.96 0.74
C MET A 207 2.83 20.73 1.33
N GLU A 208 2.12 21.51 0.51
CA GLU A 208 0.95 22.28 0.93
C GLU A 208 -0.21 21.38 1.39
N LEU A 209 -0.46 20.29 0.66
CA LEU A 209 -1.55 19.36 0.95
C LEU A 209 -1.28 18.44 2.14
N ALA A 210 -0.02 18.30 2.55
CA ALA A 210 0.38 17.40 3.62
C ALA A 210 1.48 18.02 4.52
N PRO A 211 1.14 19.05 5.33
CA PRO A 211 2.09 19.70 6.22
C PRO A 211 2.86 18.75 7.16
N PRO A 212 2.24 17.69 7.74
CA PRO A 212 2.96 16.72 8.58
C PRO A 212 3.99 15.86 7.83
N GLN A 213 4.04 15.95 6.51
CA GLN A 213 4.97 15.23 5.61
C GLN A 213 5.85 16.20 4.81
N ALA A 214 5.69 17.51 5.00
CA ALA A 214 6.35 18.53 4.19
C ALA A 214 7.87 18.38 4.16
N GLU A 215 8.51 18.02 5.27
CA GLU A 215 9.97 17.81 5.31
C GLU A 215 10.42 16.62 4.45
N ILE A 216 9.62 15.55 4.34
CA ILE A 216 9.94 14.43 3.45
C ILE A 216 9.94 14.89 1.99
N TYR A 217 8.95 15.70 1.61
CA TYR A 217 8.84 16.28 0.27
C TYR A 217 9.92 17.34 0.02
N ARG A 218 10.33 18.08 1.04
CA ARG A 218 11.46 19.01 0.95
C ARG A 218 12.77 18.28 0.63
N GLY A 219 13.00 17.12 1.25
CA GLY A 219 14.12 16.25 0.88
C GLY A 219 14.05 15.81 -0.59
N MET A 220 12.84 15.52 -1.08
CA MET A 220 12.62 15.17 -2.50
C MET A 220 12.89 16.36 -3.43
N TYR A 221 12.49 17.58 -3.03
CA TYR A 221 12.77 18.80 -3.75
C TYR A 221 14.28 19.03 -3.91
N CYS A 222 15.05 18.89 -2.82
CA CYS A 222 16.51 18.99 -2.84
C CYS A 222 17.12 17.96 -3.81
N ALA A 223 16.68 16.70 -3.74
CA ALA A 223 17.17 15.64 -4.62
C ALA A 223 16.88 15.92 -6.11
N VAL A 224 15.67 16.37 -6.45
CA VAL A 224 15.30 16.75 -7.82
C VAL A 224 16.11 17.96 -8.31
N SER A 225 16.47 18.86 -7.40
CA SER A 225 17.28 20.05 -7.69
C SER A 225 18.79 19.76 -7.77
N GLY A 226 19.22 18.52 -7.52
CA GLY A 226 20.63 18.12 -7.49
C GLY A 226 21.37 18.44 -6.18
N ASP A 227 20.68 18.96 -5.17
CA ASP A 227 21.22 19.20 -3.82
C ASP A 227 21.14 17.92 -2.97
N PHE A 228 22.06 16.98 -3.24
CA PHE A 228 22.08 15.69 -2.55
C PHE A 228 22.56 15.78 -1.09
N GLU A 229 23.35 16.80 -0.72
CA GLU A 229 23.73 17.02 0.70
C GLU A 229 22.52 17.49 1.51
N GLY A 230 21.76 18.47 1.00
CA GLY A 230 20.53 18.93 1.63
C GLY A 230 19.50 17.81 1.74
N ALA A 231 19.32 17.04 0.67
CA ALA A 231 18.43 15.87 0.67
C ALA A 231 18.83 14.83 1.73
N TYR A 232 20.12 14.48 1.81
CA TYR A 232 20.63 13.55 2.83
C TYR A 232 20.37 14.05 4.25
N SER A 233 20.71 15.31 4.53
CA SER A 233 20.52 15.92 5.85
C SER A 233 19.07 15.83 6.32
N ILE A 234 18.13 16.17 5.44
CA ILE A 234 16.69 16.13 5.71
C ILE A 234 16.21 14.69 5.97
N TYR A 235 16.54 13.75 5.08
CA TYR A 235 16.10 12.37 5.23
C TYR A 235 16.68 11.71 6.49
N ASN A 236 17.96 11.96 6.78
CA ASN A 236 18.61 11.47 7.99
C ASN A 236 17.94 12.04 9.25
N ALA A 237 17.70 13.36 9.30
CA ALA A 237 16.99 13.99 10.42
C ALA A 237 15.61 13.35 10.62
N CYS A 238 14.78 13.25 9.56
CA CYS A 238 13.46 12.64 9.62
C CYS A 238 13.48 11.18 10.13
N SER A 239 14.52 10.40 9.78
CA SER A 239 14.67 9.03 10.24
C SER A 239 15.03 8.91 11.72
N THR A 240 15.78 9.88 12.26
CA THR A 240 16.24 9.89 13.66
C THR A 240 15.26 10.54 14.61
N SER A 241 14.39 11.43 14.12
CA SER A 241 13.46 12.19 14.96
C SER A 241 12.32 11.36 15.55
N GLY A 242 12.23 10.05 15.24
CA GLY A 242 11.34 9.11 15.90
C GLY A 242 9.98 9.72 16.20
N VAL A 243 9.30 10.25 15.17
CA VAL A 243 7.96 10.80 15.35
C VAL A 243 7.15 9.70 16.04
N ASP A 244 6.66 9.97 17.25
CA ASP A 244 5.78 9.12 18.07
C ASP A 244 4.49 8.82 17.30
N MET A 245 4.63 8.02 16.24
CA MET A 245 3.58 7.36 15.52
C MET A 245 3.54 5.97 16.13
N GLU A 246 2.40 5.56 16.69
CA GLU A 246 2.17 4.20 17.17
C GLU A 246 2.91 3.19 16.29
N GLU A 247 3.78 2.40 16.93
CA GLU A 247 4.75 1.50 16.33
C GLU A 247 4.03 0.41 15.50
N SER A 248 3.63 0.80 14.29
CA SER A 248 2.85 0.02 13.33
C SER A 248 3.72 -0.32 12.12
N LEU A 249 3.34 -1.36 11.37
CA LEU A 249 3.99 -1.75 10.10
C LEU A 249 4.09 -0.61 9.07
N LEU A 250 3.29 0.45 9.24
CA LEU A 250 3.29 1.65 8.41
C LEU A 250 4.48 2.57 8.74
N VAL A 251 4.86 2.63 10.02
CA VAL A 251 6.02 3.39 10.51
C VAL A 251 7.31 2.76 9.98
N SER A 252 7.43 1.43 10.02
CA SER A 252 8.62 0.75 9.49
C SER A 252 8.77 0.91 7.97
N ALA A 253 7.68 1.03 7.22
CA ALA A 253 7.73 1.35 5.80
C ALA A 253 8.24 2.79 5.56
N CYS A 254 7.72 3.79 6.31
CA CYS A 254 8.19 5.19 6.30
C CYS A 254 9.67 5.31 6.60
N GLU A 255 10.13 4.65 7.66
CA GLU A 255 11.54 4.63 8.06
C GLU A 255 12.44 4.05 6.96
N ASN A 256 12.08 2.90 6.39
CA ASN A 256 12.87 2.29 5.32
C ASN A 256 12.92 3.17 4.05
N MET A 257 11.85 3.92 3.75
CA MET A 257 11.87 4.88 2.65
C MET A 257 12.87 6.02 2.90
N LEU A 258 12.87 6.59 4.11
CA LEU A 258 13.80 7.65 4.48
C LEU A 258 15.25 7.16 4.46
N ILE A 259 15.50 5.96 5.00
CA ILE A 259 16.84 5.33 4.98
C ILE A 259 17.30 5.08 3.55
N ASN A 260 16.44 4.55 2.67
CA ASN A 260 16.76 4.33 1.27
C ASN A 260 17.09 5.64 0.55
N ASN A 261 16.25 6.67 0.71
CA ASN A 261 16.48 7.96 0.07
C ASN A 261 17.77 8.63 0.59
N ALA A 262 18.07 8.50 1.89
CA ALA A 262 19.34 8.94 2.45
C ALA A 262 20.53 8.18 1.83
N ALA A 263 20.43 6.86 1.69
CA ALA A 263 21.46 6.04 1.06
C ALA A 263 21.69 6.41 -0.41
N VAL A 264 20.62 6.70 -1.17
CA VAL A 264 20.71 7.16 -2.56
C VAL A 264 21.39 8.53 -2.64
N SER A 265 21.04 9.47 -1.75
CA SER A 265 21.72 10.77 -1.69
C SER A 265 23.23 10.61 -1.41
N LEU A 266 23.61 9.76 -0.46
CA LEU A 266 25.02 9.43 -0.20
C LEU A 266 25.72 8.80 -1.40
N PHE A 267 25.01 7.99 -2.18
CA PHE A 267 25.54 7.39 -3.40
C PHE A 267 25.87 8.47 -4.45
N TYR A 268 24.95 9.41 -4.70
CA TYR A 268 25.20 10.55 -5.61
C TYR A 268 26.33 11.47 -5.13
N LEU A 269 26.61 11.50 -3.83
CA LEU A 269 27.75 12.21 -3.23
C LEU A 269 29.07 11.42 -3.29
N ASN A 270 29.12 10.28 -4.00
CA ASN A 270 30.26 9.35 -4.05
C ASN A 270 30.68 8.76 -2.68
N ARG A 271 29.79 8.77 -1.67
CA ARG A 271 30.02 8.18 -0.35
C ARG A 271 29.50 6.74 -0.30
N THR A 272 30.00 5.89 -1.20
CA THR A 272 29.46 4.53 -1.44
C THR A 272 29.53 3.61 -0.23
N ALA A 273 30.60 3.67 0.56
CA ALA A 273 30.72 2.89 1.79
C ALA A 273 29.64 3.28 2.83
N ALA A 274 29.40 4.59 3.01
CA ALA A 274 28.36 5.09 3.91
C ALA A 274 26.97 4.73 3.38
N SER A 275 26.72 4.92 2.08
CA SER A 275 25.48 4.51 1.40
C SER A 275 25.15 3.03 1.65
N LYS A 276 26.15 2.15 1.52
CA LYS A 276 26.00 0.72 1.81
C LYS A 276 25.65 0.46 3.28
N THR A 277 26.37 1.08 4.21
CA THR A 277 26.07 0.93 5.65
C THR A 277 24.65 1.43 5.98
N THR A 278 24.23 2.55 5.39
CA THR A 278 22.88 3.10 5.54
C THR A 278 21.83 2.15 4.98
N ILE A 279 22.00 1.60 3.77
CA ILE A 279 21.00 0.67 3.21
C ILE A 279 20.95 -0.66 3.98
N ASP A 280 22.09 -1.14 4.49
CA ASP A 280 22.18 -2.34 5.33
C ASP A 280 21.49 -2.14 6.70
N SER A 281 21.32 -0.89 7.15
CA SER A 281 20.57 -0.56 8.37
C SER A 281 19.05 -0.66 8.23
N CYS A 282 18.52 -0.80 7.00
CA CYS A 282 17.10 -1.02 6.76
C CYS A 282 16.65 -2.29 7.50
N ARG A 283 15.71 -2.14 8.45
CA ARG A 283 15.18 -3.26 9.25
C ARG A 283 14.51 -4.33 8.38
N HIS A 284 14.09 -3.97 7.15
CA HIS A 284 13.35 -4.84 6.22
C HIS A 284 13.87 -4.77 4.78
N VAL A 285 15.15 -5.07 4.53
CA VAL A 285 15.63 -5.29 3.15
C VAL A 285 14.96 -6.54 2.56
N CYS A 286 13.75 -6.38 2.01
CA CYS A 286 13.11 -7.41 1.21
C CYS A 286 13.95 -7.56 -0.06
N LYS A 287 14.46 -8.78 -0.31
CA LYS A 287 15.28 -9.14 -1.50
C LYS A 287 14.61 -8.83 -2.86
N ASN A 288 13.33 -8.43 -2.86
CA ASN A 288 12.61 -7.95 -4.03
C ASN A 288 12.43 -6.43 -3.94
N SER A 289 13.41 -5.67 -4.42
CA SER A 289 13.31 -4.20 -4.59
C SER A 289 12.12 -3.76 -5.47
N ARG A 290 11.54 -4.66 -6.28
CA ARG A 290 10.29 -4.45 -7.04
C ARG A 290 9.04 -4.48 -6.16
N LEU A 291 8.99 -5.37 -5.16
CA LEU A 291 8.00 -5.35 -4.08
C LEU A 291 8.08 -4.00 -3.38
N PHE A 292 9.31 -3.54 -3.14
CA PHE A 292 9.65 -2.31 -2.46
C PHE A 292 9.29 -1.03 -3.24
N LYS A 293 9.17 -1.01 -4.58
CA LYS A 293 8.68 0.21 -5.30
C LYS A 293 7.16 0.42 -5.12
N GLY A 294 6.35 -0.61 -5.32
CA GLY A 294 4.91 -0.56 -5.05
C GLY A 294 4.55 -0.51 -3.56
N ILE A 295 5.44 -0.99 -2.68
CA ILE A 295 5.29 -0.97 -1.22
C ILE A 295 5.97 0.27 -0.56
N MET A 296 6.98 0.90 -1.15
CA MET A 296 7.55 2.18 -0.66
C MET A 296 6.79 3.40 -1.17
N LEU A 297 6.14 3.31 -2.33
CA LEU A 297 5.00 4.19 -2.58
C LEU A 297 4.02 4.11 -1.42
N ASN A 298 3.84 2.92 -0.85
CA ASN A 298 3.05 2.73 0.35
C ASN A 298 3.70 3.25 1.63
N ALA A 299 4.97 3.61 1.77
CA ALA A 299 5.42 4.15 3.06
C ALA A 299 4.81 5.55 3.35
N ALA A 300 5.05 6.51 2.47
CA ALA A 300 4.49 7.86 2.58
C ALA A 300 3.03 7.96 2.11
N MET A 301 2.60 7.11 1.17
CA MET A 301 1.17 6.97 0.86
C MET A 301 0.44 6.34 2.06
N LEU A 302 1.02 5.42 2.85
CA LEU A 302 0.39 4.91 4.08
C LEU A 302 0.25 5.96 5.18
N LYS A 303 1.11 6.98 5.28
CA LYS A 303 0.88 8.08 6.24
C LYS A 303 -0.35 8.92 5.86
N GLY A 304 -0.67 9.05 4.57
CA GLY A 304 -1.91 9.68 4.09
C GLY A 304 -3.13 8.74 4.09
N LEU A 305 -2.93 7.45 3.82
CA LEU A 305 -3.98 6.44 3.77
C LEU A 305 -4.37 5.87 5.14
N ALA A 306 -3.57 6.11 6.20
CA ALA A 306 -3.83 5.69 7.58
C ALA A 306 -4.54 6.75 8.42
N VAL A 307 -4.54 8.01 8.00
CA VAL A 307 -5.31 9.07 8.69
C VAL A 307 -6.77 9.08 8.22
N ASP A 308 -7.09 8.51 7.06
CA ASP A 308 -8.38 8.71 6.39
C ASP A 308 -9.22 7.43 6.14
N VAL A 309 -8.89 6.27 6.73
CA VAL A 309 -9.75 5.08 6.70
C VAL A 309 -9.78 4.38 8.07
N ASP A 310 -10.86 4.64 8.81
CA ASP A 310 -11.37 3.93 9.98
C ASP A 310 -10.67 4.12 11.35
N THR A 311 -10.94 5.27 11.97
CA THR A 311 -11.17 5.39 13.42
C THR A 311 -12.63 5.71 13.77
N LYS A 312 -13.60 5.46 12.86
CA LYS A 312 -15.03 5.75 13.15
C LYS A 312 -16.03 4.60 13.00
N TYR A 313 -15.64 3.40 12.54
CA TYR A 313 -16.58 2.27 12.42
C TYR A 313 -16.14 1.00 13.14
N ALA A 314 -15.16 1.08 14.04
CA ALA A 314 -14.75 -0.04 14.89
C ALA A 314 -15.32 0.00 16.31
N GLU A 315 -16.14 1.02 16.66
CA GLU A 315 -16.70 1.18 18.01
C GLU A 315 -18.20 0.81 18.12
N ASP A 316 -18.90 0.52 17.02
CA ASP A 316 -20.37 0.37 17.05
C ASP A 316 -20.92 -1.08 17.02
N ASP A 317 -20.11 -2.11 17.25
CA ASP A 317 -20.63 -3.50 17.41
C ASP A 317 -19.91 -4.23 18.56
N ILE A 318 -19.89 -3.60 19.74
CA ILE A 318 -19.76 -4.30 21.01
C ILE A 318 -21.04 -4.05 21.80
N ASP A 319 -22.06 -4.83 21.49
CA ASP A 319 -23.06 -5.35 22.43
C ASP A 319 -23.60 -6.69 21.91
#